data_AF-A0A9P7UQT1-F1
#
_entry.id   AF-A0A9P7UQT1-F1
#
_cell.length_a   1.000
_cell.length_b   1.000
_cell.length_c   1.000
_cell.angle_alpha   90.00
_cell.angle_beta   90.00
_cell.angle_gamma   90.00
#
_symmetry.space_group_name_H-M   'P 1'
#
loop_
_entity.id
_entity.type
_entity.pdbx_description
1 polymer ?
#
loop_
_entity_poly.entity_id
_entity_poly.type
_entity_poly.pdbx_seq_one_letter_code
_entity_poly.pdbx_strand_id
1 'polypeptide(L)'
;MDGEQIADGASYEDIQDSLHSEWCKACANAYQPREELELVEEEMRRSIDYCYHLSDWWQRQIGHREGLSLFLQEGLTAYAKEHAHVERSHGCHWAQSWHPICDWAKTILSYLSDARRDSVARMAPLEVEVEMDKQVEDLDNED
;
A
#
# COMPACT_ATOMS: atom_id res chain seq x y z
N MET A 1 -52.07 -38.77 -2.68
CA MET A 1 -51.59 -38.69 -1.29
C MET A 1 -50.08 -38.95 -1.29
N ASP A 2 -49.39 -38.17 -2.12
CA ASP A 2 -48.34 -37.24 -1.75
C ASP A 2 -47.28 -37.79 -0.79
N GLY A 3 -46.17 -38.17 -1.40
CA GLY A 3 -44.93 -38.51 -0.73
C GLY A 3 -44.33 -37.29 -0.07
N GLU A 4 -44.16 -37.37 1.24
CA GLU A 4 -43.39 -36.43 2.02
C GLU A 4 -42.03 -37.08 2.31
N GLN A 5 -41.14 -37.00 1.31
CA GLN A 5 -39.70 -37.12 1.54
C GLN A 5 -39.17 -35.74 1.88
N ILE A 6 -39.13 -35.41 3.17
CA ILE A 6 -38.25 -34.34 3.67
C ILE A 6 -36.89 -34.98 3.87
N ALA A 7 -36.13 -35.10 2.79
CA ALA A 7 -34.70 -35.32 2.84
C ALA A 7 -34.03 -33.95 2.72
N ASP A 8 -34.06 -33.18 3.80
CA ASP A 8 -33.26 -31.96 3.89
C ASP A 8 -32.87 -31.69 5.33
N GLY A 9 -31.83 -32.38 5.75
CA GLY A 9 -31.20 -32.21 7.05
C GLY A 9 -29.77 -32.69 6.90
N ALA A 10 -28.85 -31.75 6.70
CA ALA A 10 -27.41 -32.04 6.66
C ALA A 10 -27.04 -32.97 7.82
N SER A 11 -26.29 -34.04 7.52
CA SER A 11 -25.85 -34.97 8.55
C SER A 11 -25.05 -34.21 9.61
N TYR A 12 -25.07 -34.68 10.86
CA TYR A 12 -24.23 -34.11 11.92
C TYR A 12 -22.75 -34.03 11.52
N GLU A 13 -22.31 -34.99 10.71
CA GLU A 13 -20.96 -35.06 10.13
C GLU A 13 -20.73 -33.92 9.12
N ASP A 14 -21.70 -33.63 8.25
CA ASP A 14 -21.65 -32.51 7.29
C ASP A 14 -21.62 -31.15 8.00
N ILE A 15 -22.37 -31.02 9.11
CA ILE A 15 -22.39 -29.81 9.94
C ILE A 15 -21.03 -29.63 10.64
N GLN A 16 -20.46 -30.70 11.17
CA GLN A 16 -19.16 -30.67 11.84
C GLN A 16 -18.02 -30.35 10.87
N ASP A 17 -18.04 -30.94 9.68
CA ASP A 17 -17.04 -30.67 8.62
C ASP A 17 -17.16 -29.25 8.08
N SER A 18 -18.39 -28.76 7.89
CA SER A 18 -18.64 -27.36 7.54
C SER A 18 -18.11 -26.41 8.62
N LEU A 19 -18.38 -26.69 9.90
CA LEU A 19 -17.91 -25.87 11.01
C LEU A 19 -16.37 -25.87 11.12
N HIS A 20 -15.72 -27.01 10.93
CA HIS A 20 -14.26 -27.12 10.91
C HIS A 20 -13.65 -26.38 9.72
N SER A 21 -14.26 -26.48 8.53
CA SER A 21 -13.85 -25.71 7.36
C SER A 21 -13.95 -24.20 7.62
N GLU A 22 -15.09 -23.74 8.16
CA GLU A 22 -15.28 -22.33 8.48
C GLU A 22 -14.34 -21.84 9.59
N TRP A 23 -14.05 -22.68 10.59
CA TRP A 23 -13.00 -22.39 11.58
C TRP A 23 -11.64 -22.26 10.89
N CYS A 24 -11.20 -23.26 10.11
CA CYS A 24 -9.91 -23.22 9.43
C CYS A 24 -9.77 -21.98 8.53
N LYS A 25 -10.83 -21.59 7.81
CA LYS A 25 -10.86 -20.34 7.04
C LYS A 25 -10.75 -19.10 7.93
N ALA A 26 -11.51 -19.03 9.03
CA ALA A 26 -11.43 -17.93 9.97
C ALA A 26 -10.05 -17.82 10.62
N CYS A 27 -9.41 -18.96 10.93
CA CYS A 27 -8.03 -18.98 11.40
C CYS A 27 -7.04 -18.54 10.33
N ALA A 28 -7.16 -19.04 9.09
CA ALA A 28 -6.29 -18.63 7.99
C ALA A 28 -6.40 -17.11 7.74
N ASN A 29 -7.62 -16.58 7.67
CA ASN A 29 -7.90 -15.15 7.54
C ASN A 29 -7.46 -14.32 8.76
N ALA A 30 -7.27 -14.94 9.93
CA ALA A 30 -6.73 -14.26 11.10
C ALA A 30 -5.18 -14.24 11.11
N TYR A 31 -4.52 -15.18 10.42
CA TYR A 31 -3.06 -15.24 10.29
C TYR A 31 -2.53 -14.47 9.06
N GLN A 32 -3.28 -14.47 7.95
CA GLN A 32 -2.97 -13.74 6.72
C GLN A 32 -2.75 -12.22 6.87
N PRO A 33 -3.50 -11.46 7.72
CA PRO A 33 -3.33 -10.01 7.82
C PRO A 33 -1.97 -9.61 8.37
N ARG A 34 -1.26 -10.50 9.09
CA ARG A 34 0.09 -10.17 9.57
C ARG A 34 1.08 -10.04 8.41
N GLU A 35 1.14 -11.05 7.55
CA GLU A 35 2.06 -11.05 6.40
C GLU A 35 1.71 -9.93 5.42
N GLU A 36 0.43 -9.69 5.20
CA GLU A 36 -0.04 -8.57 4.36
C GLU A 36 0.34 -7.21 4.94
N LEU A 37 0.19 -6.98 6.24
CA LEU A 37 0.60 -5.73 6.89
C LEU A 37 2.13 -5.53 6.83
N GLU A 38 2.91 -6.59 7.07
CA GLU A 38 4.38 -6.55 6.95
C GLU A 38 4.82 -6.23 5.50
N LEU A 39 4.13 -6.79 4.49
CA LEU A 39 4.39 -6.50 3.07
C LEU A 39 4.02 -5.05 2.69
N VAL A 40 2.90 -4.54 3.17
CA VAL A 40 2.48 -3.16 2.89
C VAL A 40 3.45 -2.15 3.50
N GLU A 41 3.91 -2.36 4.74
CA GLU A 41 4.92 -1.50 5.36
C GLU A 41 6.22 -1.47 4.53
N GLU A 42 6.67 -2.65 4.07
CA GLU A 42 7.87 -2.75 3.25
C GLU A 42 7.71 -2.09 1.88
N GLU A 43 6.54 -2.22 1.23
CA GLU A 43 6.29 -1.60 -0.07
C GLU A 43 6.20 -0.08 0.04
N MET A 44 5.58 0.45 1.10
CA MET A 44 5.58 1.88 1.42
C MET A 44 7.01 2.40 1.60
N ARG A 45 7.83 1.68 2.37
CA ARG A 45 9.24 2.03 2.59
C ARG A 45 10.03 2.05 1.27
N ARG A 46 9.87 1.02 0.43
CA ARG A 46 10.52 0.92 -0.88
C ARG A 46 10.09 2.03 -1.84
N SER A 47 8.81 2.38 -1.84
CA SER A 47 8.29 3.46 -2.69
C SER A 47 8.92 4.80 -2.33
N ILE A 48 9.06 5.10 -1.04
CA ILE A 48 9.75 6.30 -0.56
C ILE A 48 11.24 6.28 -0.93
N ASP A 49 11.93 5.16 -0.70
CA ASP A 49 13.34 4.99 -1.06
C ASP A 49 13.56 5.18 -2.57
N TYR A 50 12.63 4.67 -3.39
CA TYR A 50 12.67 4.81 -4.84
C TYR A 50 12.56 6.28 -5.26
N CYS A 51 11.65 7.06 -4.66
CA CYS A 51 11.56 8.50 -4.92
C CYS A 51 12.88 9.23 -4.62
N TYR A 52 13.53 8.93 -3.49
CA TYR A 52 14.83 9.52 -3.17
C TYR A 52 15.93 9.07 -4.13
N HIS A 53 15.95 7.78 -4.49
CA HIS A 53 16.88 7.25 -5.48
C HIS A 53 16.72 7.94 -6.84
N LEU A 54 15.48 8.15 -7.29
CA LEU A 54 15.18 8.80 -8.56
C LEU A 54 15.54 10.30 -8.53
N SER A 55 15.29 10.97 -7.40
CA SER A 55 15.75 12.35 -7.18
C SER A 55 17.27 12.48 -7.35
N ASP A 56 18.03 11.59 -6.70
CA ASP A 56 19.48 11.55 -6.85
C ASP A 56 19.92 11.19 -8.27
N TRP A 57 19.20 10.29 -8.93
CA TRP A 57 19.46 9.91 -10.32
C TRP A 57 19.34 11.11 -11.26
N TRP A 58 18.29 11.93 -11.10
CA TRP A 58 18.11 13.16 -11.87
C TRP A 58 19.23 14.17 -11.63
N GLN A 59 19.68 14.34 -10.37
CA GLN A 59 20.82 15.20 -10.08
C GLN A 59 22.11 14.74 -10.78
N ARG A 60 22.34 13.42 -10.89
CA ARG A 60 23.49 12.86 -11.61
C ARG A 60 23.41 13.05 -13.13
N GLN A 61 22.23 13.34 -13.70
CA GLN A 61 22.10 13.62 -15.13
C GLN A 61 22.63 15.01 -15.52
N ILE A 62 22.78 15.93 -14.54
CA ILE A 62 23.27 17.28 -14.80
C ILE A 62 24.70 17.21 -15.34
N GLY A 63 24.90 17.77 -16.53
CA GLY A 63 26.20 17.81 -17.19
C GLY A 63 26.67 16.48 -17.81
N HIS A 64 25.85 15.43 -17.79
CA HIS A 64 26.21 14.12 -18.37
C HIS A 64 26.28 14.15 -19.91
N ARG A 65 25.60 15.11 -20.56
CA ARG A 65 25.66 15.29 -22.03
C ARG A 65 26.62 16.42 -22.38
N GLU A 66 27.65 16.09 -23.16
CA GLU A 66 28.67 17.02 -23.65
C GLU A 66 28.36 17.49 -25.09
N GLY A 67 29.03 18.57 -25.52
CA GLY A 67 28.93 19.07 -26.91
C GLY A 67 27.63 19.82 -27.23
N LEU A 68 26.86 20.21 -26.21
CA LEU A 68 25.58 20.93 -26.37
C LEU A 68 25.78 22.45 -26.41
N SER A 69 24.80 23.16 -26.99
CA SER A 69 24.74 24.62 -26.88
C SER A 69 24.49 25.03 -25.42
N LEU A 70 24.96 26.23 -25.04
CA LEU A 70 24.83 26.73 -23.68
C LEU A 70 23.37 26.80 -23.21
N PHE A 71 22.46 27.26 -24.09
CA PHE A 71 21.02 27.32 -23.79
C PHE A 71 20.42 25.94 -23.52
N LEU A 72 20.80 24.93 -24.32
CA LEU A 72 20.31 23.57 -24.12
C LEU A 72 20.87 22.95 -22.84
N GLN A 73 22.13 23.22 -22.51
CA GLN A 73 22.74 22.78 -21.26
C GLN A 73 22.02 23.38 -20.03
N GLU A 74 21.69 24.67 -20.10
CA GLU A 74 20.92 25.36 -19.07
C GLU A 74 19.52 24.76 -18.92
N GLY A 75 18.80 24.56 -20.02
CA GLY A 75 17.47 23.94 -20.02
C GLY A 75 17.47 22.52 -19.45
N LEU A 76 18.42 21.67 -19.85
CA LEU A 76 18.55 20.31 -19.30
C LEU A 76 18.89 20.33 -17.80
N THR A 77 19.71 21.28 -17.37
CA THR A 77 20.04 21.45 -15.96
C THR A 77 18.81 21.86 -15.15
N ALA A 78 18.03 22.83 -15.65
CA ALA A 78 16.80 23.27 -15.01
C ALA A 78 15.79 22.12 -14.93
N TYR A 79 15.58 21.39 -16.03
CA TYR A 79 14.68 20.24 -16.11
C TYR A 79 15.07 19.13 -15.12
N ALA A 80 16.34 18.72 -15.10
CA ALA A 80 16.82 17.71 -14.17
C ALA A 80 16.67 18.14 -12.71
N LYS A 81 16.90 19.41 -12.39
CA LYS A 81 16.69 19.96 -11.03
C LYS A 81 15.23 19.96 -10.62
N GLU A 82 14.33 20.32 -11.53
CA GLU A 82 12.89 20.32 -11.27
C GLU A 82 12.39 18.90 -10.98
N HIS A 83 12.76 17.93 -11.83
CA HIS A 83 12.41 16.54 -11.59
C HIS A 83 13.01 15.98 -10.29
N ALA A 84 14.26 16.32 -9.98
CA ALA A 84 14.86 15.93 -8.70
C ALA A 84 14.08 16.50 -7.50
N HIS A 85 13.60 17.74 -7.60
CA HIS A 85 12.79 18.36 -6.57
C HIS A 85 11.42 17.70 -6.43
N VAL A 86 10.72 17.45 -7.54
CA VAL A 86 9.39 16.81 -7.56
C VAL A 86 9.45 15.42 -6.93
N GLU A 87 10.40 14.57 -7.33
CA GLU A 87 10.52 13.22 -6.76
C GLU A 87 10.83 13.25 -5.26
N ARG A 88 11.67 14.19 -4.83
CA ARG A 88 11.95 14.39 -3.41
C ARG A 88 10.71 14.84 -2.65
N SER A 89 9.89 15.72 -3.25
CA SER A 89 8.64 16.19 -2.69
C SER A 89 7.64 15.04 -2.54
N HIS A 90 7.50 14.16 -3.54
CA HIS A 90 6.68 12.95 -3.47
C HIS A 90 7.12 12.05 -2.32
N GLY A 91 8.41 11.73 -2.22
CA GLY A 91 8.94 10.91 -1.12
C GLY A 91 8.64 11.51 0.26
N CYS A 92 8.82 12.83 0.42
CA CYS A 92 8.47 13.52 1.66
C CYS A 92 6.97 13.50 1.96
N HIS A 93 6.12 13.74 0.95
CA HIS A 93 4.68 13.74 1.10
C HIS A 93 4.18 12.34 1.48
N TRP A 94 4.59 11.29 0.76
CA TRP A 94 4.23 9.90 1.09
C TRP A 94 4.73 9.49 2.48
N ALA A 95 5.94 9.89 2.87
CA ALA A 95 6.43 9.63 4.22
C ALA A 95 5.53 10.26 5.30
N GLN A 96 5.00 11.47 5.05
CA GLN A 96 4.07 12.14 5.98
C GLN A 96 2.69 11.47 5.98
N SER A 97 2.13 11.21 4.79
CA SER A 97 0.79 10.65 4.62
C SER A 97 0.69 9.19 5.08
N TRP A 98 1.76 8.41 4.95
CA TRP A 98 1.79 6.99 5.34
C TRP A 98 2.24 6.75 6.78
N HIS A 99 2.85 7.74 7.45
CA HIS A 99 3.27 7.60 8.85
C HIS A 99 2.14 7.12 9.78
N PRO A 100 0.92 7.71 9.74
CA PRO A 100 -0.19 7.24 10.57
C PRO A 100 -0.63 5.81 10.26
N ILE A 101 -0.52 5.38 9.00
CA ILE A 101 -0.90 4.04 8.55
C ILE A 101 0.09 3.01 9.09
N CYS A 102 1.39 3.30 9.00
CA CYS A 102 2.44 2.46 9.56
C CYS A 102 2.32 2.34 11.09
N ASP A 103 2.00 3.43 11.78
CA ASP A 103 1.80 3.42 13.24
C ASP A 103 0.58 2.58 13.65
N TRP A 104 -0.51 2.69 12.89
CA TRP A 104 -1.70 1.87 13.11
C TRP A 104 -1.44 0.39 12.81
N ALA A 105 -0.76 0.07 11.72
CA ALA A 105 -0.36 -1.30 11.38
C ALA A 105 0.51 -1.92 12.47
N LYS A 106 1.50 -1.19 13.00
CA LYS A 106 2.32 -1.63 14.14
C LYS A 106 1.48 -1.87 15.39
N THR A 107 0.50 -1.02 15.65
CA THR A 107 -0.44 -1.18 16.77
C THR A 107 -1.24 -2.47 16.61
N ILE A 108 -1.76 -2.77 15.41
CA ILE A 108 -2.45 -4.04 15.14
C ILE A 108 -1.51 -5.22 15.31
N LEU A 109 -0.32 -5.18 14.72
CA LEU A 109 0.64 -6.27 14.76
C LEU A 109 1.07 -6.59 16.19
N SER A 110 1.34 -5.57 17.00
CA SER A 110 1.62 -5.74 18.44
C SER A 110 0.45 -6.39 19.17
N TYR A 111 -0.79 -5.92 18.94
CA TYR A 111 -2.00 -6.51 19.51
C TYR A 111 -2.20 -7.98 19.08
N LEU A 112 -1.95 -8.32 17.82
CA LEU A 112 -2.04 -9.69 17.32
C LEU A 112 -0.91 -10.59 17.85
N SER A 113 0.27 -10.01 18.12
CA SER A 113 1.44 -10.73 18.66
C SER A 113 1.33 -10.99 20.17
N ASP A 114 0.62 -10.13 20.90
CA ASP A 114 0.26 -10.36 22.30
C ASP A 114 -0.76 -11.50 22.35
N ALA A 115 -0.28 -12.70 22.64
CA ALA A 115 -1.01 -13.98 22.64
C ALA A 115 -2.15 -14.11 23.67
N ARG A 116 -2.77 -12.99 24.09
CA ARG A 116 -3.96 -12.94 24.93
C ARG A 116 -5.12 -12.43 24.08
N ARG A 117 -5.70 -13.36 23.31
CA ARG A 117 -6.98 -13.21 22.62
C ARG A 117 -8.00 -12.61 23.58
N ASP A 118 -8.31 -11.32 23.39
CA ASP A 118 -9.57 -10.65 23.72
C ASP A 118 -9.38 -9.15 23.46
N SER A 119 -10.26 -8.55 22.65
CA SER A 119 -10.46 -7.10 22.42
C SER A 119 -9.93 -6.42 21.14
N VAL A 120 -10.36 -6.90 19.97
CA VAL A 120 -10.42 -6.09 18.73
C VAL A 120 -11.38 -4.88 18.90
N ALA A 121 -12.30 -4.96 19.87
CA ALA A 121 -13.33 -3.97 20.15
C ALA A 121 -12.84 -2.59 20.67
N ARG A 122 -11.53 -2.38 20.86
CA ARG A 122 -10.98 -1.12 21.39
C ARG A 122 -10.31 -0.22 20.34
N MET A 123 -10.12 -0.67 19.11
CA MET A 123 -9.50 0.16 18.09
C MET A 123 -10.56 1.08 17.45
N ALA A 124 -10.38 2.39 17.59
CA ALA A 124 -11.18 3.36 16.86
C ALA A 124 -10.89 3.21 15.35
N PRO A 125 -11.91 3.31 14.48
CA PRO A 125 -11.70 3.27 13.04
C PRO A 125 -10.79 4.43 12.61
N LEU A 126 -9.77 4.12 11.80
CA LEU A 126 -8.92 5.13 11.19
C LEU A 126 -9.62 5.65 9.93
N GLU A 127 -10.03 6.92 9.93
CA GLU A 127 -10.45 7.61 8.70
C GLU A 127 -9.20 8.14 8.01
N VAL A 128 -8.89 7.62 6.81
CA VAL A 128 -7.76 8.08 5.99
C VAL A 128 -8.32 8.78 4.76
N GLU A 129 -8.10 10.09 4.68
CA GLU A 129 -8.33 10.84 3.45
C GLU A 129 -7.19 10.54 2.47
N VAL A 130 -7.51 9.83 1.39
CA VAL A 130 -6.56 9.59 0.28
C VAL A 130 -6.77 10.69 -0.74
N GLU A 131 -5.89 11.70 -0.75
CA GLU A 131 -5.79 12.62 -1.87
C GLU A 131 -5.25 11.84 -3.08
N MET A 132 -6.13 11.54 -4.03
CA MET A 132 -5.72 11.08 -5.35
C MET A 132 -5.21 12.31 -6.11
N ASP A 133 -3.89 12.44 -6.23
CA ASP A 133 -3.28 13.40 -7.13
C ASP A 133 -3.86 13.16 -8.53
N LYS A 134 -4.63 14.15 -9.01
CA LYS A 134 -5.08 14.18 -10.41
C LYS A 134 -3.81 14.29 -11.24
N GLN A 135 -3.44 13.20 -11.90
CA GLN A 135 -2.44 13.26 -12.96
C GLN A 135 -2.88 14.37 -13.93
N VAL A 136 -1.99 15.33 -14.13
CA VAL A 136 -2.15 16.40 -15.08
C VAL A 136 -2.21 15.75 -16.47
N GLU A 137 -3.41 15.58 -17.01
CA GLU A 137 -3.64 15.40 -18.44
C GLU A 137 -3.31 16.72 -19.13
N ASP A 138 -2.03 17.02 -19.32
CA ASP A 138 -1.58 18.06 -20.26
C ASP A 138 -0.44 17.47 -21.10
N LEU A 139 -0.79 16.49 -21.94
CA LEU A 139 -0.01 16.20 -23.14
C LEU A 139 -0.99 16.10 -24.31
N ASP A 140 -0.74 16.97 -25.29
CA ASP A 140 -1.21 16.96 -26.68
C ASP A 140 -2.48 17.76 -27.01
N ASN A 141 -2.32 19.07 -27.15
CA ASN A 141 -2.99 19.82 -28.22
C ASN A 141 -2.27 21.15 -28.52
N GLU A 142 -1.17 21.06 -29.28
CA GLU A 142 -0.69 22.17 -30.11
C GLU A 142 0.07 21.59 -31.32
N ASP A 143 -0.65 21.39 -32.43
CA ASP A 143 -0.24 21.71 -33.81
C ASP A 143 -1.45 21.65 -34.75
#